data_AF-A0A6J6D624-F1
#
_entry.id   AF-A0A6J6D624-F1
#
_cell.length_a   1.000
_cell.length_b   1.000
_cell.length_c   1.000
_cell.angle_alpha   90.00
_cell.angle_beta   90.00
_cell.angle_gamma   90.00
#
_symmetry.space_group_name_H-M   'P 1'
#
loop_
_entity.id
_entity.type
_entity.pdbx_description
1 polymer ?
#
loop_
_entity_poly.entity_id
_entity_poly.type
_entity_poly.pdbx_seq_one_letter_code
_entity_poly.pdbx_strand_id
1 'polypeptide(L)'
;MRIDVPSRSVEVQDTVGSGDTFCAHMLSGLLAIDALGAAPDQKLAAVSNDELVVITRMAAIAASITCERVGAEPPTSEELSRVVTSA
;
A
#
# COMPACT_ATOMS: atom_id res chain seq x y z
N MET A 1 11.29 15.72 7.35
CA MET A 1 11.87 14.76 6.38
C MET A 1 10.80 14.47 5.33
N ARG A 2 11.19 14.22 4.08
CA ARG A 2 10.29 13.82 2.98
C ARG A 2 10.90 12.58 2.31
N ILE A 3 10.06 11.58 2.03
CA ILE A 3 10.44 10.38 1.29
C ILE A 3 9.46 10.26 0.13
N ASP A 4 9.99 10.18 -1.09
CA ASP A 4 9.18 9.99 -2.30
C ASP A 4 9.21 8.50 -2.67
N VAL A 5 8.06 7.85 -2.63
CA VAL A 5 7.90 6.42 -2.97
C VAL A 5 7.07 6.32 -4.25
N PRO A 6 7.68 6.02 -5.41
CA PRO A 6 6.94 5.94 -6.66
C PRO A 6 6.05 4.69 -6.69
N SER A 7 4.87 4.82 -7.30
CA SER A 7 4.08 3.68 -7.75
C SER A 7 4.52 3.22 -9.15
N ARG A 8 3.87 2.18 -9.68
CA ARG A 8 4.00 1.77 -11.08
C ARG A 8 3.20 2.69 -12.01
N SER A 9 3.67 2.81 -13.24
CA SER A 9 2.86 3.37 -14.33
C SER A 9 1.88 2.31 -14.82
N VAL A 10 0.62 2.71 -15.02
CA VAL A 10 -0.46 1.82 -15.50
C VAL A 10 -1.30 2.54 -16.55
N GLU A 11 -2.01 1.76 -17.37
CA GLU A 11 -3.09 2.31 -18.20
C GLU A 11 -4.33 2.52 -17.32
N VAL A 12 -4.62 3.78 -17.00
CA VAL A 12 -5.70 4.12 -16.06
C VAL A 12 -7.06 3.96 -16.74
N GLN A 13 -7.91 3.12 -16.15
CA GLN A 13 -9.32 2.96 -16.56
C GLN A 13 -10.26 3.78 -15.67
N ASP A 14 -10.06 3.75 -14.35
CA ASP A 14 -10.80 4.50 -13.33
C ASP A 14 -9.87 4.81 -12.15
N THR A 15 -10.28 5.63 -11.19
CA THR A 15 -9.54 5.92 -9.95
C THR A 15 -10.39 5.74 -8.70
N VAL A 16 -11.69 5.45 -8.85
CA VAL A 16 -12.62 5.23 -7.73
C VAL A 16 -12.10 4.10 -6.84
N GLY A 17 -12.02 4.33 -5.53
CA GLY A 17 -11.58 3.33 -4.55
C GLY A 17 -10.06 3.10 -4.49
N SER A 18 -9.25 3.76 -5.32
CA SER A 18 -7.78 3.64 -5.27
C SER A 18 -7.21 4.17 -3.94
N GLY A 19 -7.74 5.28 -3.42
CA GLY A 19 -7.36 5.85 -2.12
C GLY A 19 -7.73 4.94 -0.96
N ASP A 20 -8.92 4.34 -0.97
CA ASP A 20 -9.34 3.39 0.05
C ASP A 20 -8.48 2.12 -0.01
N THR A 21 -8.16 1.64 -1.21
CA THR A 21 -7.24 0.52 -1.43
C THR A 21 -5.86 0.82 -0.87
N PHE A 22 -5.34 2.02 -1.11
CA PHE A 22 -4.06 2.48 -0.57
C PHE A 22 -4.09 2.46 0.96
N CYS A 23 -5.09 3.12 1.58
CA CYS A 23 -5.22 3.18 3.03
C CYS A 23 -5.36 1.80 3.66
N ALA A 24 -6.18 0.91 3.07
CA ALA A 24 -6.37 -0.45 3.55
C ALA A 24 -5.04 -1.24 3.55
N HIS A 25 -4.26 -1.14 2.48
CA HIS A 25 -2.97 -1.83 2.38
C HIS A 25 -1.88 -1.18 3.23
N MET A 26 -1.89 0.14 3.43
CA MET A 26 -1.01 0.83 4.37
C MET A 26 -1.26 0.34 5.81
N LEU A 27 -2.53 0.28 6.23
CA LEU A 27 -2.92 -0.25 7.54
C LEU A 27 -2.60 -1.74 7.67
N SER A 28 -2.81 -2.53 6.62
CA SER A 28 -2.44 -3.95 6.60
C SER A 28 -0.95 -4.17 6.78
N GLY A 29 -0.10 -3.38 6.10
CA GLY A 29 1.35 -3.46 6.26
C GLY A 29 1.83 -3.04 7.65
N LEU A 30 1.26 -1.97 8.22
CA LEU A 30 1.54 -1.56 9.60
C LEU A 30 1.10 -2.63 10.60
N LEU A 31 -0.05 -3.27 10.38
CA LEU A 31 -0.49 -4.41 11.20
C LEU A 31 0.47 -5.60 11.11
N ALA A 32 0.98 -5.90 9.91
CA ALA A 32 1.89 -7.03 9.69
C ALA A 32 3.23 -6.89 10.42
N ILE A 33 3.68 -5.67 10.70
CA ILE A 33 4.89 -5.39 11.48
C ILE A 33 4.60 -5.05 12.96
N ASP A 34 3.39 -5.36 13.45
CA ASP A 34 2.93 -5.07 14.81
C ASP A 34 3.03 -3.58 15.21
N ALA A 35 2.93 -2.66 14.25
CA ALA A 35 3.02 -1.21 14.49
C ALA A 35 1.71 -0.59 14.99
N LEU A 36 0.62 -1.36 15.07
CA LEU A 36 -0.71 -0.91 15.48
C LEU A 36 -1.12 -1.54 16.83
N GLY A 37 -2.27 -1.09 17.37
CA GLY A 37 -2.86 -1.66 18.58
C GLY A 37 -2.40 -0.97 19.87
N ALA A 38 -1.97 -1.75 20.87
CA ALA A 38 -1.57 -1.23 22.18
C ALA A 38 -0.27 -0.42 22.11
N ALA A 39 -0.21 0.70 22.83
CA ALA A 39 0.90 1.66 22.78
C ALA A 39 1.27 2.12 21.35
N PRO A 40 0.29 2.58 20.55
CA PRO A 40 0.48 2.85 19.12
C PRO A 40 1.51 3.96 18.87
N ASP A 41 1.60 4.95 19.75
CA ASP A 41 2.58 6.05 19.61
C ASP A 41 4.02 5.55 19.66
N GLN A 42 4.33 4.64 20.59
CA GLN A 42 5.67 4.06 20.73
C GLN A 42 6.00 3.15 19.55
N LYS A 43 5.02 2.32 19.14
CA LYS A 43 5.17 1.40 18.03
C LYS A 43 5.37 2.13 16.70
N LEU A 44 4.53 3.13 16.40
CA LEU A 44 4.66 3.96 15.21
C LEU A 44 5.98 4.74 15.20
N ALA A 45 6.42 5.25 16.35
CA ALA A 45 7.72 5.95 16.45
C ALA A 45 8.93 5.01 16.23
N ALA A 46 8.76 3.70 16.43
CA ALA A 46 9.79 2.70 16.20
C ALA A 46 9.85 2.22 14.74
N VAL A 47 8.84 2.53 13.91
CA VAL A 47 8.84 2.14 12.49
C VAL A 47 9.95 2.90 11.75
N SER A 48 10.86 2.15 11.16
CA SER A 48 11.96 2.69 10.38
C SER A 48 11.47 3.28 9.05
N ASN A 49 12.28 4.16 8.47
CA ASN A 49 12.00 4.71 7.14
C ASN A 49 11.96 3.60 6.06
N ASP A 50 12.77 2.55 6.20
CA ASP A 50 12.81 1.44 5.24
C ASP A 50 11.52 0.61 5.30
N GLU A 51 11.00 0.34 6.50
CA GLU A 51 9.69 -0.30 6.68
C GLU A 51 8.56 0.55 6.10
N LEU A 52 8.59 1.87 6.34
CA LEU A 52 7.62 2.79 5.73
C LEU A 52 7.70 2.79 4.21
N VAL A 53 8.89 2.75 3.61
CA VAL A 53 9.07 2.67 2.16
C VAL A 53 8.49 1.38 1.60
N VAL A 54 8.74 0.24 2.25
CA VAL A 54 8.21 -1.07 1.82
C VAL A 54 6.68 -1.09 1.90
N ILE A 55 6.10 -0.69 3.04
CA ILE A 55 4.64 -0.66 3.23
C ILE A 55 3.98 0.31 2.24
N THR A 56 4.55 1.50 2.07
CA THR A 56 4.03 2.50 1.13
C THR A 56 4.09 2.01 -0.30
N ARG A 57 5.16 1.32 -0.71
CA ARG A 57 5.29 0.74 -2.05
C ARG A 57 4.22 -0.32 -2.30
N MET A 58 3.96 -1.19 -1.33
CA MET A 58 2.91 -2.21 -1.43
C MET A 58 1.52 -1.57 -1.57
N ALA A 59 1.23 -0.56 -0.74
CA ALA A 59 -0.03 0.18 -0.80
C ALA A 59 -0.22 0.93 -2.12
N ALA A 60 0.84 1.59 -2.62
CA ALA A 60 0.83 2.30 -3.89
C ALA A 60 0.61 1.37 -5.08
N ILE A 61 1.24 0.18 -5.05
CA ILE A 61 1.04 -0.86 -6.04
C ILE A 61 -0.41 -1.38 -6.00
N ALA A 62 -0.96 -1.67 -4.82
CA ALA A 62 -2.34 -2.15 -4.73
C ALA A 62 -3.33 -1.12 -5.31
N ALA A 63 -3.14 0.16 -4.98
CA ALA A 63 -3.94 1.25 -5.52
C ALA A 63 -3.80 1.38 -7.05
N SER A 64 -2.60 1.17 -7.61
CA SER A 64 -2.42 1.20 -9.06
C SER A 64 -3.18 0.08 -9.78
N ILE A 65 -3.30 -1.10 -9.17
CA ILE A 65 -4.11 -2.21 -9.73
C ILE A 65 -5.59 -1.84 -9.72
N THR A 66 -6.08 -1.19 -8.65
CA THR A 66 -7.46 -0.67 -8.62
C THR A 66 -7.70 0.32 -9.75
N CYS A 67 -6.70 1.15 -10.09
CA CYS A 67 -6.83 2.11 -11.19
C CYS A 67 -6.89 1.44 -12.59
N GLU A 68 -6.48 0.18 -12.72
CA GLU A 68 -6.55 -0.60 -13.95
C GLU A 68 -7.93 -1.25 -14.16
N ARG A 69 -8.90 -1.01 -13.26
CA ARG A 69 -10.23 -1.64 -13.26
C ARG A 69 -11.31 -0.56 -13.15
N VAL A 70 -12.53 -0.87 -13.59
CA VAL A 70 -13.66 0.06 -13.48
C VAL A 70 -14.34 -0.12 -12.12
N GLY A 71 -14.51 0.98 -11.38
CA GLY A 71 -15.06 0.96 -10.02
C GLY A 71 -14.05 0.57 -8.92
N ALA A 72 -14.55 0.46 -7.69
CA ALA A 72 -13.73 0.17 -6.52
C ALA A 72 -13.44 -1.34 -6.39
N GLU A 73 -12.52 -1.85 -7.21
CA GLU A 73 -12.13 -3.26 -7.23
C GLU A 73 -10.67 -3.46 -6.76
N PRO A 74 -10.42 -3.56 -5.44
CA PRO A 74 -9.07 -3.78 -4.91
C PRO A 74 -8.52 -5.16 -5.31
N PRO A 75 -7.18 -5.31 -5.43
CA PRO A 75 -6.58 -6.60 -5.71
C PRO A 75 -6.69 -7.54 -4.49
N THR A 76 -6.73 -8.84 -4.79
CA THR A 76 -6.46 -9.89 -3.80
C THR A 76 -4.97 -9.91 -3.43
N SER A 77 -4.63 -10.53 -2.30
CA SER A 77 -3.24 -10.70 -1.87
C SER A 77 -2.40 -11.48 -2.90
N GLU A 78 -3.00 -12.47 -3.58
CA GLU A 78 -2.31 -13.24 -4.61
C GLU A 78 -1.99 -12.37 -5.83
N GLU A 79 -2.96 -11.61 -6.33
CA GLU A 79 -2.74 -10.67 -7.45
C GLU A 79 -1.65 -9.66 -7.09
N LEU A 80 -1.73 -9.05 -5.89
CA LEU A 80 -0.73 -8.11 -5.41
C LEU A 80 0.68 -8.71 -5.41
N SER A 81 0.85 -9.90 -4.83
CA SER A 81 2.15 -10.58 -4.75
C SER A 81 2.76 -10.88 -6.12
N ARG A 82 1.93 -11.26 -7.11
CA ARG A 82 2.40 -11.49 -8.48
C ARG A 82 2.99 -10.22 -9.07
N VAL A 83 2.33 -9.08 -8.89
CA VAL A 83 2.81 -7.83 -9.51
C VAL A 83 3.94 -7.15 -8.72
N VAL A 84 4.05 -7.40 -7.42
CA VAL A 84 5.19 -6.92 -6.61
C VAL A 84 6.46 -7.67 -6.97
N THR A 85 6.37 -8.98 -7.25
CA THR A 85 7.54 -9.79 -7.64
C THR A 85 8.08 -9.41 -9.02
N SER A 86 7.25 -8.82 -9.88
CA SER A 86 7.62 -8.38 -11.23
C SER A 86 8.07 -6.92 -11.33
N ALA A 87 8.04 -6.15 -10.23
CA ALA A 87 8.30 -4.71 -10.19
C ALA A 87 9.60 -4.38 -9.45
#